data_AF-A0A9P1T9G0-F1
#
_entry.id   AF-A0A9P1T9G0-F1
#
_cell.length_a   1.000
_cell.length_b   1.000
_cell.length_c   1.000
_cell.angle_alpha   90.00
_cell.angle_beta   90.00
_cell.angle_gamma   90.00
#
_symmetry.space_group_name_H-M   'P 1'
#
loop_
_entity.id
_entity.type
_entity.pdbx_description
1 polymer ?
#
loop_
_entity_poly.entity_id
_entity_poly.type
_entity_poly.pdbx_seq_one_letter_code
_entity_poly.pdbx_strand_id
1 'polypeptide(L)' 'MGNNLKELRGERSKASVARSLGITPQHLGYIEDGSRNPSLTLMFNIAKLYNRKVDEIFFDRIVTESHKN' A
#
# COMPACT_ATOMS: atom_id res chain seq x y z
N MET A 1 5.81 -0.50 7.62
CA MET A 1 4.86 0.64 7.50
C MET A 1 3.46 0.07 7.43
N GLY A 2 2.47 0.66 8.11
CA GLY A 2 1.08 0.23 7.94
C GLY A 2 0.59 0.55 6.52
N ASN A 3 -0.26 -0.30 5.93
CA ASN A 3 -0.92 0.01 4.67
C ASN A 3 -2.27 -0.70 4.57
N ASN A 4 -3.17 -0.19 3.73
CA ASN A 4 -4.49 -0.78 3.45
C ASN A 4 -4.55 -1.45 2.06
N LEU A 5 -3.41 -1.83 1.47
CA LEU A 5 -3.37 -2.36 0.10
C LEU A 5 -4.13 -3.67 -0.05
N LYS A 6 -4.13 -4.52 0.98
CA LYS A 6 -4.88 -5.76 0.97
C LYS A 6 -6.39 -5.50 0.84
N GLU A 7 -6.88 -4.46 1.50
CA GLU A 7 -8.27 -4.02 1.44
C GLU A 7 -8.58 -3.38 0.08
N LEU A 8 -7.72 -2.47 -0.41
CA LEU A 8 -7.87 -1.82 -1.71
C LEU A 8 -7.82 -2.80 -2.88
N ARG A 9 -6.98 -3.84 -2.78
CA ARG A 9 -6.92 -4.91 -3.79
C ARG A 9 -8.26 -5.65 -3.87
N GLY A 10 -8.90 -5.89 -2.72
CA GLY A 10 -10.13 -6.66 -2.61
C GLY A 10 -9.97 -8.06 -3.22
N GLU A 11 -10.93 -8.44 -4.05
CA GLU A 11 -10.98 -9.75 -4.72
C GLU A 11 -9.98 -9.88 -5.88
N ARG A 12 -9.31 -8.80 -6.30
CA ARG A 12 -8.30 -8.90 -7.37
C ARG A 12 -7.15 -9.77 -6.91
N SER A 13 -6.65 -10.64 -7.79
CA SER A 13 -5.47 -11.43 -7.49
C SER A 13 -4.22 -10.55 -7.38
N LYS A 14 -3.27 -10.93 -6.53
CA LYS A 14 -1.95 -10.29 -6.44
C LYS A 14 -1.26 -10.24 -7.80
N ALA A 15 -1.42 -11.29 -8.61
CA ALA A 15 -0.87 -11.33 -9.96
C ALA A 15 -1.44 -10.26 -10.88
N SER A 16 -2.75 -9.99 -10.82
CA SER A 16 -3.36 -8.96 -11.65
C SER A 16 -2.86 -7.56 -11.28
N VAL A 17 -2.83 -7.24 -9.97
CA VAL A 17 -2.38 -5.92 -9.49
C VAL A 17 -0.88 -5.73 -9.71
N ALA A 18 -0.08 -6.76 -9.44
CA ALA A 18 1.37 -6.70 -9.62
C ALA A 18 1.76 -6.44 -11.09
N ARG A 19 1.03 -7.04 -12.04
CA ARG A 19 1.19 -6.75 -13.48
C ARG A 19 0.94 -5.28 -13.81
N SER A 20 -0.13 -4.68 -13.29
CA SER A 20 -0.43 -3.26 -13.48
C SER A 20 0.64 -2.33 -12.90
N LEU A 21 1.35 -2.79 -11.87
CA LEU A 21 2.41 -2.04 -11.19
C LEU A 21 3.82 -2.34 -11.72
N GLY A 22 3.97 -3.29 -12.65
CA GLY A 22 5.28 -3.71 -13.17
C GLY A 22 6.16 -4.41 -12.13
N ILE A 23 5.57 -5.09 -11.15
CA ILE A 23 6.29 -5.82 -10.09
C ILE A 23 5.88 -7.29 -10.04
N THR A 24 6.58 -8.09 -9.24
CA THR A 24 6.20 -9.49 -9.03
C THR A 24 5.05 -9.62 -8.02
N PRO A 25 4.23 -10.68 -8.09
CA PRO A 25 3.17 -10.93 -7.10
C PRO A 25 3.73 -11.12 -5.69
N GLN A 26 4.94 -11.69 -5.54
CA GLN A 26 5.62 -11.79 -4.26
C GLN A 26 5.97 -10.40 -3.70
N HIS A 27 6.50 -9.50 -4.54
CA HIS A 27 6.82 -8.14 -4.12
C HIS A 27 5.57 -7.40 -3.63
N LEU A 28 4.45 -7.49 -4.37
CA LEU A 28 3.18 -6.94 -3.90
C LEU A 28 2.75 -7.55 -2.55
N GLY A 29 2.94 -8.86 -2.37
CA GLY A 29 2.68 -9.55 -1.11
C GLY A 29 3.48 -8.96 0.07
N TYR A 30 4.78 -8.74 -0.12
CA TYR A 30 5.65 -8.12 0.89
C TYR A 30 5.31 -6.66 1.21
N ILE A 31 4.65 -5.97 0.28
CA ILE A 31 4.16 -4.62 0.56
C ILE A 31 2.85 -4.72 1.34
N GLU A 32 1.91 -5.57 0.93
CA GLU A 32 0.62 -5.79 1.62
C GLU A 32 0.78 -6.24 3.08
N ASP A 33 1.77 -7.07 3.38
CA ASP A 33 2.06 -7.52 4.75
C ASP A 33 2.90 -6.52 5.55
N GLY A 34 3.43 -5.47 4.90
CA GLY A 34 4.27 -4.44 5.50
C GLY A 34 5.72 -4.86 5.77
N SER A 35 6.14 -6.06 5.34
CA SER A 35 7.51 -6.56 5.49
C SER A 35 8.51 -5.83 4.60
N ARG A 36 8.04 -5.20 3.52
CA ARG A 36 8.86 -4.39 2.62
C ARG A 36 8.22 -3.04 2.32
N ASN A 37 9.02 -1.99 2.47
CA ASN A 37 8.63 -0.66 2.03
C ASN A 37 8.80 -0.54 0.51
N PRO A 38 7.76 -0.09 -0.23
CA PRO A 38 7.87 0.20 -1.65
C PRO A 38 8.75 1.44 -1.87
N SER A 39 9.32 1.57 -3.07
CA SER A 39 9.99 2.82 -3.47
C SER A 39 8.97 3.96 -3.59
N LEU A 40 9.44 5.20 -3.49
CA LEU A 40 8.59 6.38 -3.65
C LEU A 40 7.83 6.37 -4.99
N THR A 41 8.51 6.00 -6.08
CA THR A 41 7.89 5.83 -7.41
C THR A 41 6.78 4.77 -7.39
N LEU A 42 7.01 3.64 -6.71
CA LEU A 42 6.01 2.59 -6.60
C LEU A 42 4.82 3.02 -5.75
N MET A 43 5.05 3.79 -4.67
CA MET A 43 3.97 4.38 -3.87
C MET A 43 3.07 5.28 -4.72
N PHE A 44 3.65 6.15 -5.56
CA PHE A 44 2.88 6.99 -6.48
C PHE A 44 2.12 6.18 -7.54
N ASN A 45 2.71 5.12 -8.07
CA ASN A 45 2.03 4.25 -9.04
C ASN A 45 0.85 3.52 -8.41
N ILE A 46 1.01 3.06 -7.17
CA ILE A 46 -0.06 2.43 -6.38
C ILE A 46 -1.17 3.44 -6.11
N ALA A 47 -0.83 4.65 -5.66
CA ALA A 47 -1.79 5.74 -5.45
C ALA A 47 -2.62 6.05 -6.70
N LYS A 48 -1.96 6.14 -7.86
CA LYS A 48 -2.62 6.30 -9.16
C LYS A 48 -3.54 5.13 -9.50
N LEU A 49 -3.09 3.90 -9.30
CA LEU A 49 -3.88 2.69 -9.61
C LEU A 49 -5.19 2.64 -8.83
N TYR A 50 -5.19 3.06 -7.57
CA TYR A 50 -6.37 3.05 -6.70
C TYR A 50 -7.14 4.37 -6.68
N ASN A 51 -6.67 5.39 -7.38
CA ASN A 51 -7.20 6.75 -7.32
C ASN A 51 -7.36 7.24 -5.87
N ARG A 52 -6.26 7.18 -5.11
CA ARG A 52 -6.13 7.58 -3.71
C ARG A 52 -4.84 8.35 -3.51
N LYS A 53 -4.73 9.09 -2.42
CA LYS A 53 -3.47 9.73 -2.03
C LYS A 53 -2.52 8.70 -1.43
N VAL A 54 -1.22 8.95 -1.55
CA VAL A 54 -0.19 8.12 -0.92
C VAL A 54 -0.40 8.04 0.60
N ASP A 55 -0.77 9.16 1.21
CA ASP A 55 -1.02 9.27 2.65
C ASP A 55 -2.17 8.40 3.13
N GLU A 56 -3.27 8.35 2.35
CA GLU A 56 -4.44 7.50 2.62
C GLU A 56 -4.12 6.00 2.51
N ILE A 57 -3.07 5.63 1.79
CA ILE A 57 -2.71 4.23 1.55
C ILE A 57 -1.72 3.73 2.60
N PHE A 58 -0.72 4.55 2.94
CA PHE A 58 0.44 4.12 3.70
C PHE A 58 0.59 4.80 5.08
N PHE A 59 -0.16 5.88 5.34
CA PHE A 59 0.05 6.73 6.53
C PHE A 59 -1.21 6.93 7.40
N ASP A 60 -2.33 6.29 7.06
CA ASP A 60 -3.66 6.49 7.67
C ASP A 60 -3.77 6.11 9.17
N ARG A 61 -2.68 5.66 9.81
CA ARG A 61 -2.64 5.30 11.25
C ARG A 61 -1.39 5.79 11.98
N ILE A 62 -0.98 7.03 11.77
CA ILE A 62 -0.26 7.74 12.84
C ILE A 62 -1.31 8.49 13.66
N VAL A 63 -2.08 7.77 14.48
CA VAL A 63 -2.69 8.40 15.65
C VAL A 63 -1.53 8.63 16.60
N THR A 64 -0.98 9.84 16.62
CA THR A 64 -0.23 10.24 17.81
C THR A 64 -1.23 10.14 18.95
N GLU A 65 -1.02 9.21 19.88
CA GLU A 65 -1.59 9.34 21.21
C GLU A 65 -1.01 10.62 21.80
N SER A 66 -1.66 11.74 21.49
CA SER A 66 -1.52 12.98 22.23
C SER A 66 -1.86 12.59 23.67
N HIS A 67 -0.82 12.53 24.49
CA HIS A 67 -0.92 12.24 25.91
C HIS A 67 -2.00 13.17 26.47
N LYS A 68 -3.15 12.59 26.82
CA LYS A 68 -4.19 13.28 27.57
C LYS A 68 -3.64 13.52 28.98
N ASN A 69 -3.36 14.79 29.24
CA ASN A 69 -3.48 15.52 30.50
C ASN A 69 -2.95 14.85 31.79
#